data_AF-A0A6J4QNK2-F1
#
_entry.id   AF-A0A6J4QNK2-F1
#
_cell.length_a   1.000
_cell.length_b   1.000
_cell.length_c   1.000
_cell.angle_alpha   90.00
_cell.angle_beta   90.00
_cell.angle_gamma   90.00
#
_symmetry.space_group_name_H-M   'P 1'
#
loop_
_entity.id
_entity.type
_entity.pdbx_description
1 polymer ?
#
loop_
_entity_poly.entity_id
_entity_poly.type
_entity_poly.pdbx_seq_one_letter_code
_entity_poly.pdbx_strand_id
1 'polypeptide(L)'
;QPHDIVDNNFRAMRVEPTHTLALTSGRVVLAYILRALETEGEHRAASDVQQLQGLCERMDSEAFLPLRSEELTSDTGARIRQYCEIVNEATREAVAAGIASVERLKATGGEAWYGRYMLIHSVICFLYFSADLWARQRATPLWLRIGSNAEPKHRLKEALLNLELEQPPRLIADGNLLFVPLYMPTGTEKQEVVSAVFEQVKEVAELMRDHNRSERQAATGASNIPASPGSSPRRTYITAERSGEVA
;
A
#
# COMPACT_ATOMS: atom_id res chain seq x y z
N GLN A 1 -45.27 31.67 -3.83
CA GLN A 1 -44.46 30.45 -3.84
C GLN A 1 -42.99 30.87 -3.81
N PRO A 2 -42.14 30.27 -2.95
CA PRO A 2 -40.71 30.50 -3.03
C PRO A 2 -40.19 29.80 -4.30
N HIS A 3 -39.48 30.54 -5.14
CA HIS A 3 -38.78 29.99 -6.29
C HIS A 3 -37.38 29.60 -5.84
N ASP A 4 -37.10 28.30 -5.78
CA ASP A 4 -35.74 27.80 -5.59
C ASP A 4 -34.95 28.04 -6.87
N ILE A 5 -33.86 28.80 -6.76
CA ILE A 5 -32.86 28.91 -7.82
C ILE A 5 -31.77 27.91 -7.47
N VAL A 6 -31.71 26.83 -8.26
CA VAL A 6 -30.68 25.81 -8.13
C VAL A 6 -29.72 25.98 -9.30
N ASP A 7 -28.56 26.57 -9.01
CA ASP A 7 -27.35 26.42 -9.83
C ASP A 7 -26.52 25.30 -9.18
N ASN A 8 -25.73 24.54 -9.94
CA ASN A 8 -24.95 23.40 -9.41
C ASN A 8 -23.94 23.81 -8.33
N ASN A 9 -23.70 25.12 -8.15
CA ASN A 9 -22.67 25.68 -7.27
C ASN A 9 -23.21 26.34 -6.00
N PHE A 10 -24.51 26.65 -5.91
CA PHE A 10 -25.12 27.20 -4.69
C PHE A 10 -26.63 26.99 -4.67
N ARG A 11 -27.20 26.93 -3.46
CA ARG A 11 -28.65 26.90 -3.23
C ARG A 11 -29.09 28.23 -2.66
N ALA A 12 -30.08 28.88 -3.25
CA ALA A 12 -30.63 30.12 -2.74
C ALA A 12 -32.11 29.99 -2.41
N MET A 13 -32.50 30.48 -1.23
CA MET A 13 -33.88 30.52 -0.78
C MET A 13 -34.24 31.95 -0.38
N ARG A 14 -35.38 32.43 -0.88
CA ARG A 14 -35.91 33.73 -0.47
C ARG A 14 -36.58 33.61 0.90
N VAL A 15 -36.08 34.34 1.88
CA VAL A 15 -36.57 34.32 3.27
C VAL A 15 -37.63 35.40 3.49
N GLU A 16 -37.46 36.56 2.85
CA GLU A 16 -38.39 37.70 2.86
C GLU A 16 -38.41 38.39 1.49
N PRO A 17 -39.33 39.33 1.21
CA PRO A 17 -39.38 40.03 -0.07
C PRO A 17 -38.05 40.67 -0.51
N THR A 18 -37.23 41.10 0.46
CA THR A 18 -35.93 41.77 0.24
C THR A 18 -34.72 40.97 0.73
N HIS A 19 -34.91 39.75 1.26
CA HIS A 19 -33.82 38.94 1.82
C HIS A 19 -33.76 37.56 1.19
N THR A 20 -32.59 37.21 0.67
CA THR A 20 -32.27 35.89 0.12
C THR A 20 -31.11 35.29 0.89
N LEU A 21 -31.29 34.07 1.38
CA LEU A 21 -30.23 33.26 1.95
C LEU A 21 -29.64 32.38 0.86
N ALA A 22 -28.32 32.44 0.67
CA ALA A 22 -27.60 31.55 -0.23
C ALA A 22 -26.65 30.65 0.56
N LEU A 23 -26.65 29.36 0.22
CA LEU A 23 -25.78 28.33 0.76
C LEU A 23 -24.85 27.83 -0.35
N THR A 24 -23.55 27.87 -0.11
CA THR A 24 -22.53 27.35 -1.03
C THR A 24 -21.42 26.67 -0.24
N SER A 25 -20.52 25.98 -0.94
CA SER A 25 -19.34 25.37 -0.31
C SER A 25 -18.18 26.36 -0.29
N GLY A 26 -17.30 26.26 0.70
CA GLY A 26 -16.04 27.02 0.72
C GLY A 26 -15.20 26.79 -0.55
N ARG A 27 -15.24 25.57 -1.11
CA ARG A 27 -14.58 25.23 -2.38
C ARG A 27 -15.06 26.11 -3.53
N VAL A 28 -16.37 26.31 -3.67
CA VAL A 28 -16.95 27.16 -4.72
C VAL A 28 -16.54 28.62 -4.52
N VAL A 29 -16.57 29.12 -3.28
CA VAL A 29 -16.17 30.50 -2.97
C VAL A 29 -14.69 30.73 -3.30
N LEU A 30 -13.81 29.85 -2.85
CA LEU A 30 -12.37 29.97 -3.09
C LEU A 30 -12.03 29.82 -4.58
N ALA A 31 -12.70 28.94 -5.31
CA ALA A 31 -12.52 28.81 -6.76
C ALA A 31 -12.94 30.08 -7.52
N TYR A 32 -14.03 30.74 -7.08
CA TYR A 32 -14.46 32.00 -7.65
C TYR A 32 -13.43 33.12 -7.39
N ILE A 33 -12.95 33.25 -6.15
CA ILE A 33 -11.93 34.24 -5.78
C ILE A 33 -10.64 34.01 -6.56
N LEU A 34 -10.17 32.77 -6.65
CA LEU A 34 -8.97 32.42 -7.40
C LEU A 34 -9.06 32.87 -8.86
N ARG A 35 -10.17 32.55 -9.52
CA ARG A 35 -10.41 32.94 -10.91
C ARG A 35 -10.44 34.46 -11.10
N ALA A 36 -11.01 35.21 -10.17
CA ALA A 36 -11.02 36.66 -10.20
C ALA A 36 -9.60 37.24 -10.07
N LEU A 37 -8.81 36.75 -9.11
CA LEU A 37 -7.42 37.17 -8.89
C LEU A 37 -6.52 36.83 -10.09
N GLU A 38 -6.68 35.65 -10.69
CA GLU A 38 -5.96 35.26 -11.90
C GLU A 38 -6.31 36.18 -13.09
N THR A 39 -7.57 36.57 -13.21
CA THR A 39 -8.04 37.50 -14.26
C THR A 39 -7.45 38.90 -14.08
N GLU A 40 -7.27 39.35 -12.84
CA GLU A 40 -6.69 40.67 -12.51
C GLU A 40 -5.15 40.66 -12.45
N GLY A 41 -4.50 39.49 -12.59
CA GLY A 41 -3.05 39.37 -12.55
C GLY A 41 -2.43 39.42 -11.14
N GLU A 42 -3.24 39.24 -10.10
CA GLU A 42 -2.83 39.30 -8.69
C GLU A 42 -2.19 37.98 -8.23
N HIS A 43 -1.01 37.68 -8.77
CA HIS A 43 -0.35 36.38 -8.61
C HIS A 43 -0.02 36.00 -7.15
N ARG A 44 0.30 36.96 -6.29
CA ARG A 44 0.58 36.68 -4.87
C ARG A 44 -0.68 36.26 -4.13
N ALA A 45 -1.76 37.03 -4.26
CA ALA A 45 -3.04 36.70 -3.65
C ALA A 45 -3.62 35.38 -4.20
N ALA A 46 -3.44 35.11 -5.50
CA ALA A 46 -3.83 33.83 -6.10
C ALA A 46 -3.08 32.64 -5.47
N SER A 47 -1.77 32.78 -5.24
CA SER A 47 -0.96 31.78 -4.54
C SER A 47 -1.46 31.55 -3.10
N ASP A 48 -1.81 32.61 -2.37
CA ASP A 48 -2.34 32.49 -1.01
C ASP A 48 -3.68 31.74 -0.99
N VAL A 49 -4.57 32.01 -1.96
CA VAL A 49 -5.85 31.30 -2.11
C VAL A 49 -5.65 29.82 -2.43
N GLN A 50 -4.67 29.48 -3.27
CA GLN A 50 -4.31 28.08 -3.56
C GLN A 50 -3.79 27.36 -2.30
N GLN A 51 -3.00 28.04 -1.46
CA GLN A 51 -2.56 27.47 -0.18
C GLN A 51 -3.75 27.23 0.77
N LEU A 52 -4.67 28.18 0.86
CA LEU A 52 -5.89 28.03 1.66
C LEU A 52 -6.76 26.87 1.16
N GLN A 53 -6.92 26.70 -0.15
CA GLN A 53 -7.61 25.54 -0.73
C GLN A 53 -6.96 24.23 -0.28
N GLY A 54 -5.63 24.11 -0.40
CA GLY A 54 -4.90 22.91 0.04
C GLY A 54 -5.04 22.64 1.54
N LEU A 55 -5.06 23.69 2.38
CA LEU A 55 -5.30 23.55 3.82
C LEU A 55 -6.72 23.08 4.12
N CYS A 56 -7.75 23.66 3.48
CA CYS A 56 -9.14 23.25 3.63
C CYS A 56 -9.35 21.80 3.19
N GLU A 57 -8.77 21.40 2.06
CA GLU A 57 -8.85 20.01 1.58
C GLU A 57 -8.18 19.03 2.55
N ARG A 58 -7.04 19.40 3.12
CA ARG A 58 -6.37 18.57 4.12
C ARG A 58 -7.20 18.46 5.40
N MET A 59 -7.74 19.58 5.88
CA MET A 59 -8.65 19.59 7.02
C MET A 59 -9.90 18.75 6.80
N ASP A 60 -10.52 18.83 5.62
CA ASP A 60 -11.69 18.04 5.24
C ASP A 60 -11.35 16.53 5.13
N SER A 61 -10.15 16.19 4.64
CA SER A 61 -9.71 14.79 4.50
C SER A 61 -9.36 14.12 5.83
N GLU A 62 -8.96 14.92 6.83
CA GLU A 62 -8.64 14.48 8.20
C GLU A 62 -9.83 14.71 9.16
N ALA A 63 -10.94 15.28 8.66
CA ALA A 63 -12.08 15.64 9.48
C ALA A 63 -12.79 14.39 10.02
N PHE A 64 -13.28 14.52 11.26
CA PHE A 64 -14.21 13.55 11.82
C PHE A 64 -15.47 13.48 10.94
N LEU A 65 -15.74 12.31 10.37
CA LEU A 65 -16.98 12.06 9.64
C LEU A 65 -18.12 11.89 10.66
N PRO A 66 -19.18 12.70 10.61
CA PRO A 66 -20.30 12.57 11.54
C PRO A 66 -20.92 11.17 11.47
N LEU A 67 -21.07 10.54 12.65
CA LEU A 67 -21.63 9.21 12.77
C LEU A 67 -23.04 9.14 12.20
N ARG A 68 -23.29 8.12 11.39
CA ARG A 68 -24.61 7.75 10.91
C ARG A 68 -25.18 6.64 11.78
N SER A 69 -26.49 6.62 11.97
CA SER A 69 -27.13 5.61 12.82
C SER A 69 -26.89 4.19 12.33
N GLU A 70 -26.76 4.00 11.02
CA GLU A 70 -26.49 2.70 10.39
C GLU A 70 -25.08 2.17 10.69
N GLU A 71 -24.12 3.04 11.03
CA GLU A 71 -22.74 2.67 11.35
C GLU A 71 -22.61 2.13 12.78
N LEU A 72 -23.56 2.46 13.66
CA LEU A 72 -23.57 2.07 15.08
C LEU A 72 -24.35 0.77 15.34
N THR A 73 -24.49 -0.08 14.34
CA THR A 73 -25.14 -1.39 14.45
C THR A 73 -24.17 -2.47 14.93
N SER A 74 -24.69 -3.54 15.53
CA SER A 74 -23.90 -4.71 15.93
C SER A 74 -23.18 -5.36 14.76
N ASP A 75 -23.76 -5.25 13.55
CA ASP A 75 -23.28 -5.90 12.34
C ASP A 75 -21.95 -5.29 11.89
N THR A 76 -21.76 -3.97 12.05
CA THR A 76 -20.47 -3.30 11.79
C THR A 76 -19.36 -3.89 12.67
N GLY A 77 -19.60 -4.01 13.98
CA GLY A 77 -18.64 -4.59 14.92
C GLY A 77 -18.37 -6.07 14.65
N ALA A 78 -19.41 -6.84 14.36
CA ALA A 78 -19.28 -8.25 13.97
C ALA A 78 -18.45 -8.42 12.70
N ARG A 79 -18.64 -7.52 11.71
CA ARG A 79 -17.92 -7.55 10.44
C ARG A 79 -16.43 -7.26 10.63
N ILE A 80 -16.07 -6.27 11.43
CA ILE A 80 -14.66 -5.98 11.77
C ILE A 80 -14.00 -7.21 12.41
N ARG A 81 -14.69 -7.84 13.38
CA ARG A 81 -14.21 -9.07 14.02
C ARG A 81 -14.00 -10.20 13.01
N GLN A 82 -14.94 -10.38 12.08
CA GLN A 82 -14.87 -11.41 11.04
C GLN A 82 -13.68 -11.19 10.08
N TYR A 83 -13.33 -9.95 9.73
CA TYR A 83 -12.12 -9.69 8.93
C TYR A 83 -10.85 -10.18 9.64
N CYS A 84 -10.74 -9.96 10.95
CA CYS A 84 -9.63 -10.49 11.75
C CYS A 84 -9.63 -12.02 11.81
N GLU A 85 -10.80 -12.66 11.82
CA GLU A 85 -10.93 -14.13 11.75
C GLU A 85 -10.47 -14.67 10.40
N ILE A 86 -10.88 -14.05 9.29
CA ILE A 86 -10.49 -14.43 7.93
C ILE A 86 -8.96 -14.36 7.78
N VAL A 87 -8.33 -13.30 8.28
CA VAL A 87 -6.85 -13.17 8.30
C VAL A 87 -6.20 -14.36 9.01
N ASN A 88 -6.72 -14.74 10.17
CA ASN A 88 -6.19 -15.87 10.94
C ASN A 88 -6.41 -17.21 10.23
N GLU A 89 -7.54 -17.39 9.57
CA GLU A 89 -7.89 -18.63 8.86
C GLU A 89 -7.09 -18.80 7.57
N ALA A 90 -7.02 -17.77 6.74
CA ALA A 90 -6.19 -17.78 5.53
C ALA A 90 -4.70 -17.98 5.86
N THR A 91 -4.22 -17.41 6.98
CA THR A 91 -2.87 -17.70 7.50
C THR A 91 -2.70 -19.18 7.85
N ARG A 92 -3.69 -19.81 8.49
CA ARG A 92 -3.63 -21.24 8.82
C ARG A 92 -3.64 -22.11 7.56
N GLU A 93 -4.44 -21.78 6.56
CA GLU A 93 -4.45 -22.47 5.27
C GLU A 93 -3.09 -22.36 4.56
N ALA A 94 -2.48 -21.16 4.54
CA ALA A 94 -1.15 -20.96 3.97
C ALA A 94 -0.05 -21.77 4.68
N VAL A 95 -0.12 -21.90 6.01
CA VAL A 95 0.79 -22.75 6.77
C VAL A 95 0.54 -24.23 6.49
N ALA A 96 -0.72 -24.66 6.48
CA ALA A 96 -1.09 -26.05 6.21
C ALA A 96 -0.68 -26.50 4.79
N ALA A 97 -0.73 -25.58 3.82
CA ALA A 97 -0.28 -25.81 2.45
C ALA A 97 1.25 -25.76 2.27
N GLY A 98 2.02 -25.48 3.33
CA GLY A 98 3.48 -25.35 3.27
C GLY A 98 3.98 -24.12 2.50
N ILE A 99 3.11 -23.13 2.27
CA ILE A 99 3.42 -21.89 1.56
C ILE A 99 4.08 -20.87 2.49
N ALA A 100 3.64 -20.85 3.76
CA ALA A 100 4.08 -19.91 4.77
C ALA A 100 4.59 -20.63 6.03
N SER A 101 5.52 -19.99 6.74
CA SER A 101 5.86 -20.31 8.13
C SER A 101 5.50 -19.16 9.05
N VAL A 102 4.98 -19.45 10.23
CA VAL A 102 4.73 -18.48 11.32
C VAL A 102 5.68 -18.69 12.49
N GLU A 103 6.71 -19.51 12.33
CA GLU A 103 7.65 -19.80 13.42
C GLU A 103 8.31 -18.51 13.90
N ARG A 104 8.27 -18.25 15.21
CA ARG A 104 8.79 -17.02 15.87
C ARG A 104 8.12 -15.72 15.41
N LEU A 105 7.03 -15.81 14.65
CA LEU A 105 6.23 -14.68 14.21
C LEU A 105 4.92 -14.65 15.00
N LYS A 106 4.49 -13.44 15.39
CA LYS A 106 3.30 -13.25 16.23
C LYS A 106 2.17 -12.59 15.45
N ALA A 107 0.95 -12.88 15.86
CA ALA A 107 -0.18 -12.01 15.59
C ALA A 107 0.05 -10.68 16.29
N THR A 108 -0.33 -9.58 15.65
CA THR A 108 -0.22 -8.25 16.22
C THR A 108 -1.36 -7.38 15.72
N GLY A 109 -1.69 -6.35 16.50
CA GLY A 109 -2.71 -5.37 16.17
C GLY A 109 -2.28 -4.00 16.68
N GLY A 110 -2.90 -2.98 16.11
CA GLY A 110 -2.68 -1.60 16.49
C GLY A 110 -3.90 -0.76 16.17
N GLU A 111 -3.71 0.54 16.06
CA GLU A 111 -4.77 1.47 15.71
C GLU A 111 -5.34 1.13 14.32
N ALA A 112 -6.59 0.71 14.28
CA ALA A 112 -7.35 0.44 13.06
C ALA A 112 -6.79 -0.67 12.14
N TRP A 113 -5.97 -1.59 12.68
CA TRP A 113 -5.48 -2.76 11.94
C TRP A 113 -5.20 -3.97 12.85
N TYR A 114 -5.24 -5.16 12.25
CA TYR A 114 -4.88 -6.42 12.90
C TYR A 114 -4.36 -7.42 11.87
N GLY A 115 -3.29 -8.17 12.19
CA GLY A 115 -2.71 -9.10 11.23
C GLY A 115 -1.79 -10.19 11.77
N ARG A 116 -1.27 -10.96 10.81
CA ARG A 116 -0.36 -12.10 10.99
C ARG A 116 0.88 -11.94 10.14
N TYR A 117 2.02 -11.98 10.82
CA TYR A 117 3.31 -12.13 10.15
C TYR A 117 3.50 -13.56 9.65
N MET A 118 4.03 -13.69 8.44
CA MET A 118 4.34 -14.95 7.79
C MET A 118 5.67 -14.83 7.05
N LEU A 119 6.46 -15.89 7.04
CA LEU A 119 7.62 -16.02 6.18
C LEU A 119 7.22 -16.83 4.94
N ILE A 120 7.31 -16.22 3.76
CA ILE A 120 6.99 -16.83 2.46
C ILE A 120 8.25 -16.76 1.61
N HIS A 121 8.85 -17.89 1.24
CA HIS A 121 10.08 -17.93 0.44
C HIS A 121 11.21 -17.00 0.93
N SER A 122 11.42 -16.96 2.25
CA SER A 122 12.40 -16.10 2.94
C SER A 122 12.08 -14.59 2.95
N VAL A 123 10.89 -14.20 2.49
CA VAL A 123 10.37 -12.82 2.52
C VAL A 123 9.38 -12.69 3.67
N ILE A 124 9.57 -11.67 4.50
CA ILE A 124 8.60 -11.38 5.57
C ILE A 124 7.38 -10.73 4.94
N CYS A 125 6.22 -11.37 5.10
CA CYS A 125 4.93 -10.86 4.68
C CYS A 125 4.03 -10.62 5.90
N PHE A 126 3.04 -9.75 5.74
CA PHE A 126 2.04 -9.46 6.75
C PHE A 126 0.65 -9.46 6.11
N LEU A 127 -0.15 -10.47 6.44
CA LEU A 127 -1.56 -10.57 6.02
C LEU A 127 -2.43 -9.92 7.10
N TYR A 128 -3.24 -8.93 6.74
CA TYR A 128 -3.88 -8.09 7.73
C TYR A 128 -5.14 -7.39 7.25
N PHE A 129 -6.00 -7.08 8.21
CA PHE A 129 -7.07 -6.10 8.10
C PHE A 129 -6.48 -4.70 8.28
N SER A 130 -6.86 -3.74 7.42
CA SER A 130 -6.48 -2.33 7.53
C SER A 130 -7.62 -1.41 7.15
N ALA A 131 -8.18 -0.69 8.13
CA ALA A 131 -9.17 0.36 7.83
C ALA A 131 -8.54 1.53 7.04
N ASP A 132 -7.26 1.79 7.31
CA ASP A 132 -6.47 2.86 6.71
C ASP A 132 -6.31 2.70 5.18
N LEU A 133 -5.80 1.55 4.74
CA LEU A 133 -5.66 1.26 3.32
C LEU A 133 -7.02 1.05 2.64
N TRP A 134 -8.00 0.53 3.38
CA TRP A 134 -9.37 0.40 2.87
C TRP A 134 -9.98 1.77 2.56
N ALA A 135 -9.73 2.77 3.41
CA ALA A 135 -10.24 4.12 3.23
C ALA A 135 -9.53 4.87 2.09
N ARG A 136 -8.21 4.67 1.91
CA ARG A 136 -7.40 5.53 1.01
C ARG A 136 -6.97 4.91 -0.32
N GLN A 137 -6.85 3.58 -0.40
CA GLN A 137 -6.18 2.93 -1.53
C GLN A 137 -7.13 2.11 -2.41
N ARG A 138 -7.85 1.14 -1.82
CA ARG A 138 -8.78 0.27 -2.54
C ARG A 138 -9.96 -0.11 -1.65
N ALA A 139 -11.11 -0.35 -2.27
CA ALA A 139 -12.34 -0.79 -1.61
C ALA A 139 -12.28 -2.26 -1.15
N THR A 140 -11.26 -2.64 -0.39
CA THR A 140 -11.19 -3.91 0.34
C THR A 140 -10.54 -3.75 1.72
N PRO A 141 -11.04 -4.46 2.75
CA PRO A 141 -10.49 -4.40 4.10
C PRO A 141 -9.20 -5.22 4.30
N LEU A 142 -8.91 -6.19 3.42
CA LEU A 142 -7.80 -7.14 3.60
C LEU A 142 -6.64 -6.88 2.65
N TRP A 143 -5.43 -6.99 3.19
CA TRP A 143 -4.20 -6.61 2.51
C TRP A 143 -3.08 -7.59 2.81
N LEU A 144 -2.23 -7.83 1.83
CA LEU A 144 -0.94 -8.48 2.00
C LEU A 144 0.16 -7.45 1.83
N ARG A 145 0.90 -7.17 2.89
CA ARG A 145 2.14 -6.42 2.84
C ARG A 145 3.29 -7.37 2.58
N ILE A 146 4.17 -7.01 1.66
CA ILE A 146 5.31 -7.81 1.23
C ILE A 146 6.59 -7.05 1.55
N GLY A 147 7.51 -7.76 2.19
CA GLY A 147 8.81 -7.28 2.59
C GLY A 147 8.83 -6.51 3.91
N SER A 148 10.05 -6.20 4.32
CA SER A 148 10.35 -5.34 5.47
C SER A 148 11.16 -4.13 5.02
N ASN A 149 11.32 -3.15 5.90
CA ASN A 149 12.13 -1.96 5.60
C ASN A 149 13.61 -2.29 5.27
N ALA A 150 14.08 -3.50 5.59
CA ALA A 150 15.44 -3.95 5.34
C ALA A 150 15.60 -4.73 4.02
N GLU A 151 14.52 -5.09 3.32
CA GLU A 151 14.59 -5.91 2.11
C GLU A 151 14.72 -5.06 0.83
N PRO A 152 15.56 -5.46 -0.15
CA PRO A 152 15.71 -4.71 -1.40
C PRO A 152 14.43 -4.74 -2.25
N LYS A 153 13.73 -3.60 -2.31
CA LYS A 153 12.42 -3.44 -3.01
C LYS A 153 12.44 -3.80 -4.50
N HIS A 154 13.56 -3.58 -5.20
CA HIS A 154 13.65 -3.80 -6.64
C HIS A 154 13.38 -5.26 -7.04
N ARG A 155 13.96 -6.24 -6.33
CA ARG A 155 13.76 -7.66 -6.62
C ARG A 155 12.32 -8.11 -6.41
N LEU A 156 11.72 -7.68 -5.30
CA LEU A 156 10.32 -7.98 -5.01
C LEU A 156 9.39 -7.35 -6.03
N LYS A 157 9.71 -6.12 -6.49
CA LYS A 157 8.93 -5.43 -7.51
C LYS A 157 8.99 -6.16 -8.86
N GLU A 158 10.17 -6.61 -9.28
CA GLU A 158 10.35 -7.40 -10.51
C GLU A 158 9.58 -8.73 -10.44
N ALA A 159 9.65 -9.43 -9.30
CA ALA A 159 8.91 -10.67 -9.08
C ALA A 159 7.39 -10.49 -9.19
N LEU A 160 6.88 -9.30 -8.88
CA LEU A 160 5.46 -8.97 -8.80
C LEU A 160 4.99 -8.05 -9.94
N LEU A 161 5.79 -7.90 -10.99
CA LEU A 161 5.50 -6.98 -12.10
C LEU A 161 4.14 -7.24 -12.74
N ASN A 162 3.72 -8.50 -12.86
CA ASN A 162 2.41 -8.85 -13.40
C ASN A 162 1.26 -8.17 -12.63
N LEU A 163 1.37 -8.08 -11.31
CA LEU A 163 0.37 -7.42 -10.46
C LEU A 163 0.38 -5.90 -10.63
N GLU A 164 1.53 -5.30 -10.97
CA GLU A 164 1.65 -3.87 -11.26
C GLU A 164 1.04 -3.52 -12.63
N LEU A 165 1.10 -4.45 -13.59
CA LEU A 165 0.59 -4.27 -14.94
C LEU A 165 -0.93 -4.51 -15.07
N GLU A 166 -1.58 -5.07 -14.05
CA GLU A 166 -3.04 -5.20 -14.00
C GLU A 166 -3.75 -3.83 -14.11
N GLN A 167 -5.00 -3.84 -14.59
CA GLN A 167 -5.84 -2.63 -14.67
C GLN A 167 -7.14 -2.84 -13.87
N PRO A 168 -7.28 -2.23 -12.68
CA PRO A 168 -6.30 -1.37 -12.00
C PRO A 168 -5.10 -2.14 -11.42
N PRO A 169 -3.94 -1.49 -11.19
CA PRO A 169 -2.78 -2.15 -10.59
C PRO A 169 -3.12 -2.73 -9.21
N ARG A 170 -2.71 -3.98 -9.01
CA ARG A 170 -2.87 -4.72 -7.76
C ARG A 170 -1.61 -4.72 -6.91
N LEU A 171 -0.46 -4.29 -7.46
CA LEU A 171 0.72 -3.95 -6.67
C LEU A 171 0.73 -2.46 -6.36
N ILE A 172 0.63 -2.09 -5.08
CA ILE A 172 0.69 -0.70 -4.62
C ILE A 172 1.98 -0.49 -3.84
N ALA A 173 2.75 0.51 -4.25
CA ALA A 173 3.97 0.91 -3.58
C ALA A 173 3.68 2.10 -2.66
N ASP A 174 4.00 1.98 -1.37
CA ASP A 174 3.97 3.08 -0.41
C ASP A 174 5.26 3.05 0.44
N GLY A 175 6.05 4.11 0.35
CA GLY A 175 7.42 4.16 0.88
C GLY A 175 8.28 2.98 0.41
N ASN A 176 8.84 2.22 1.35
CA ASN A 176 9.66 1.03 1.07
C ASN A 176 8.86 -0.28 1.03
N LEU A 177 7.54 -0.22 1.18
CA LEU A 177 6.69 -1.39 1.30
C LEU A 177 5.87 -1.60 0.03
N LEU A 178 5.51 -2.85 -0.21
CA LEU A 178 4.63 -3.28 -1.28
C LEU A 178 3.36 -3.87 -0.68
N PHE A 179 2.22 -3.49 -1.22
CA PHE A 179 0.90 -3.88 -0.74
C PHE A 179 0.08 -4.48 -1.88
N VAL A 180 -0.60 -5.58 -1.58
CA VAL A 180 -1.54 -6.23 -2.48
C VAL A 180 -2.92 -6.23 -1.81
N PRO A 181 -3.93 -5.56 -2.39
CA PRO A 181 -5.31 -5.65 -1.93
C PRO A 181 -5.84 -7.06 -2.19
N LEU A 182 -6.56 -7.62 -1.22
CA LEU A 182 -7.14 -8.97 -1.30
C LEU A 182 -8.66 -8.87 -1.36
N TYR A 183 -9.28 -9.39 -2.40
CA TYR A 183 -10.72 -9.28 -2.63
C TYR A 183 -11.47 -10.51 -2.14
N MET A 184 -12.65 -10.30 -1.56
CA MET A 184 -13.49 -11.37 -1.03
C MET A 184 -14.75 -11.50 -1.87
N PRO A 185 -15.19 -12.72 -2.23
CA PRO A 185 -16.48 -12.92 -2.86
C PRO A 185 -17.62 -12.51 -1.92
N THR A 186 -18.70 -11.97 -2.49
CA THR A 186 -19.91 -11.62 -1.75
C THR A 186 -20.99 -12.68 -1.95
N GLY A 187 -21.92 -12.80 -1.00
CA GLY A 187 -23.02 -13.77 -1.09
C GLY A 187 -22.59 -15.23 -0.96
N THR A 188 -21.40 -15.49 -0.42
CA THR A 188 -20.84 -16.83 -0.21
C THR A 188 -20.59 -17.10 1.26
N GLU A 189 -20.41 -18.38 1.60
CA GLU A 189 -20.12 -18.81 2.96
C GLU A 189 -18.69 -18.48 3.37
N LYS A 190 -18.46 -18.45 4.68
CA LYS A 190 -17.16 -18.10 5.28
C LYS A 190 -15.99 -18.87 4.67
N GLN A 191 -16.14 -20.18 4.44
CA GLN A 191 -15.04 -21.02 3.94
C GLN A 191 -14.63 -20.63 2.51
N GLU A 192 -15.58 -20.25 1.65
CA GLU A 192 -15.30 -19.77 0.29
C GLU A 192 -14.57 -18.43 0.34
N VAL A 193 -14.95 -17.54 1.26
CA VAL A 193 -14.26 -16.26 1.48
C VAL A 193 -12.81 -16.49 1.92
N VAL A 194 -12.58 -17.36 2.90
CA VAL A 194 -11.24 -17.69 3.38
C VAL A 194 -10.39 -18.29 2.25
N SER A 195 -10.95 -19.26 1.51
CA SER A 195 -10.26 -19.91 0.39
C SER A 195 -9.88 -18.91 -0.70
N ALA A 196 -10.76 -17.96 -1.04
CA ALA A 196 -10.47 -16.92 -2.02
C ALA A 196 -9.33 -15.99 -1.59
N VAL A 197 -9.27 -15.63 -0.30
CA VAL A 197 -8.16 -14.84 0.26
C VAL A 197 -6.86 -15.65 0.24
N PHE A 198 -6.93 -16.93 0.61
CA PHE A 198 -5.79 -17.83 0.57
C PHE A 198 -5.22 -18.01 -0.85
N GLU A 199 -6.07 -18.23 -1.86
CA GLU A 199 -5.63 -18.41 -3.25
C GLU A 199 -4.91 -17.16 -3.79
N GLN A 200 -5.35 -15.95 -3.42
CA GLN A 200 -4.61 -14.72 -3.76
C GLN A 200 -3.23 -14.64 -3.07
N VAL A 201 -3.13 -15.05 -1.79
CA VAL A 201 -1.84 -15.11 -1.08
C VAL A 201 -0.91 -16.15 -1.73
N LYS A 202 -1.46 -17.29 -2.14
CA LYS A 202 -0.73 -18.35 -2.84
C LYS A 202 -0.23 -17.89 -4.21
N GLU A 203 -1.05 -17.18 -4.98
CA GLU A 203 -0.65 -16.59 -6.26
C GLU A 203 0.58 -15.68 -6.09
N VAL A 204 0.53 -14.77 -5.10
CA VAL A 204 1.66 -13.88 -4.78
C VAL A 204 2.91 -14.70 -4.37
N ALA A 205 2.73 -15.76 -3.58
CA ALA A 205 3.83 -16.63 -3.19
C ALA A 205 4.47 -17.36 -4.37
N GLU A 206 3.68 -17.81 -5.33
CA GLU A 206 4.14 -18.48 -6.56
C GLU A 206 4.96 -17.52 -7.44
N LEU A 207 4.48 -16.28 -7.63
CA LEU A 207 5.22 -15.24 -8.34
C LEU A 207 6.61 -14.98 -7.72
N MET A 208 6.67 -14.86 -6.38
CA MET A 208 7.95 -14.70 -5.67
C MET A 208 8.86 -15.93 -5.79
N ARG A 209 8.29 -17.14 -5.83
CA ARG A 209 9.06 -18.39 -5.98
C ARG A 209 9.70 -18.50 -7.36
N ASP A 210 8.95 -18.20 -8.42
CA ASP A 210 9.40 -18.36 -9.80
C ASP A 210 10.51 -17.36 -10.15
N HIS A 211 10.43 -16.14 -9.61
CA HIS A 211 11.50 -15.16 -9.72
C HIS A 211 12.79 -15.64 -9.02
N ASN A 212 12.67 -16.11 -7.76
CA ASN A 212 13.81 -16.66 -7.01
C ASN A 212 14.48 -17.86 -7.71
N ARG A 213 13.71 -18.70 -8.42
CA ARG A 213 14.24 -19.83 -9.19
C ARG A 213 14.99 -19.34 -10.43
N SER A 214 14.42 -18.39 -11.16
CA SER A 214 15.03 -17.81 -12.36
C SER A 214 16.37 -17.13 -12.05
N GLU A 215 16.45 -16.35 -10.96
CA GLU A 215 17.70 -15.72 -10.51
C GLU A 215 18.79 -16.74 -10.16
N ARG A 216 18.44 -17.80 -9.42
CA ARG A 216 19.40 -18.87 -9.05
C ARG A 216 19.94 -19.60 -10.27
N GLN A 217 19.10 -19.85 -11.28
CA GLN A 217 19.52 -20.46 -12.54
C GLN A 217 20.43 -19.53 -13.36
N ALA A 218 20.12 -18.23 -13.42
CA ALA A 218 20.97 -17.24 -14.08
C ALA A 218 22.35 -17.11 -13.39
N ALA A 219 22.40 -17.10 -12.06
CA ALA A 219 23.64 -17.05 -11.29
C ALA A 219 24.50 -18.32 -11.47
N THR A 220 23.87 -19.50 -11.56
CA THR A 220 24.57 -20.77 -11.78
C THR A 220 25.07 -20.90 -13.23
N GLY A 221 24.32 -20.38 -14.22
CA GLY A 221 24.72 -20.34 -15.62
C GLY A 221 25.86 -19.35 -15.92
N ALA A 222 25.91 -18.22 -15.21
CA ALA A 222 27.00 -17.25 -15.32
C ALA A 222 28.34 -17.75 -14.75
N SER A 223 28.31 -18.76 -13.85
CA SER A 223 29.50 -19.39 -13.29
C SER A 223 30.13 -20.46 -14.22
N ASN A 224 29.51 -20.76 -15.36
CA ASN A 224 29.99 -21.74 -16.35
C ASN A 224 30.60 -21.09 -17.61
N ILE A 225 31.21 -19.89 -17.46
CA ILE A 225 32.11 -19.37 -18.50
C ILE A 225 33.45 -20.13 -18.34
N PRO A 226 33.91 -20.90 -19.35
CA PRO A 226 35.17 -21.61 -19.23
C PRO A 226 36.31 -20.60 -19.10
N ALA A 227 37.13 -20.76 -18.07
CA ALA A 227 38.35 -20.00 -17.92
C ALA A 227 39.22 -20.16 -19.17
N SER A 228 39.47 -19.06 -19.89
CA SER A 228 40.44 -19.03 -20.99
C SER A 228 41.80 -19.54 -20.49
N PRO A 229 42.44 -20.50 -21.18
CA PRO A 229 43.73 -21.01 -20.77
C PRO A 229 44.82 -20.00 -21.17
N GLY A 230 45.38 -19.27 -20.20
CA GLY A 230 46.57 -18.48 -20.48
C GLY A 230 46.90 -17.37 -19.49
N SER A 231 47.35 -17.72 -18.29
CA SER A 231 48.34 -16.89 -17.58
C SER A 231 48.98 -17.68 -16.44
N SER A 232 50.20 -18.20 -16.67
CA SER A 232 51.07 -18.75 -15.63
C SER A 232 51.41 -17.68 -14.57
N PRO A 233 51.47 -18.04 -13.27
CA PRO A 233 51.90 -17.11 -12.25
C PRO A 233 53.44 -16.95 -12.24
N ARG A 234 53.92 -15.70 -12.30
CA ARG A 234 55.33 -15.38 -12.04
C ARG A 234 55.66 -15.63 -10.56
N ARG A 235 56.66 -16.47 -10.35
CA ARG A 235 57.27 -16.84 -9.08
C ARG A 235 58.17 -15.69 -8.60
N THR A 236 57.81 -15.01 -7.51
CA THR A 236 58.71 -14.06 -6.85
C THR A 236 59.57 -14.83 -5.85
N TYR A 237 60.89 -14.82 -6.07
CA TYR A 237 61.86 -15.42 -5.17
C TYR A 237 62.07 -14.50 -3.95
N ILE A 238 62.01 -15.11 -2.77
CA ILE A 238 62.46 -14.55 -1.50
C ILE A 238 63.98 -14.73 -1.45
N THR A 239 64.73 -13.66 -1.19
CA THR A 239 66.12 -13.76 -0.75
C THR A 239 66.25 -13.03 0.58
N ALA A 240 66.57 -13.79 1.61
CA ALA A 240 67.01 -13.29 2.91
C ALA A 240 68.53 -13.44 2.96
N GLU A 241 69.24 -12.40 3.43
CA GLU A 241 70.55 -12.59 4.07
C GLU A 241 70.84 -11.46 5.06
N ARG A 242 71.42 -11.88 6.19
CA ARG A 242 71.73 -11.13 7.43
C ARG A 242 73.09 -10.43 7.35
N SER A 243 73.30 -9.42 8.22
CA SER A 243 74.30 -9.42 9.33
C SER A 243 74.97 -8.05 9.59
N GLY A 244 75.27 -7.76 10.88
CA GLY A 244 76.24 -6.76 11.39
C GLY A 244 75.61 -5.43 11.82
N GLU A 245 75.37 -5.07 13.09
CA GLU A 245 76.16 -4.99 14.34
C GLU A 245 76.99 -3.68 14.51
N VAL A 246 76.87 -3.09 15.71
CA VAL A 246 77.72 -2.11 16.43
C VAL A 246 77.70 -0.62 16.04
N ALA A 247 77.00 0.20 16.83
CA ALA A 247 77.55 1.21 17.78
C ALA A 247 76.43 2.08 18.34
#